data_AF-A0A7X0RP62-F1
#
_entry.id   AF-A0A7X0RP62-F1
#
_cell.length_a   1.000
_cell.length_b   1.000
_cell.length_c   1.000
_cell.angle_alpha   90.00
_cell.angle_beta   90.00
_cell.angle_gamma   90.00
#
_symmetry.space_group_name_H-M   'P 1'
#
loop_
_entity.id
_entity.type
_entity.pdbx_description
1 polymer ?
#
loop_
_entity_poly.entity_id
_entity_poly.type
_entity_poly.pdbx_seq_one_letter_code
_entity_poly.pdbx_strand_id
1 'polypeptide(L)'
;MLHDNMLLTARKLEARIRELERYRYTDHRQTGPFRFWVDQEAVVGAMPPEDAQWTEIGLGGRWRGWDLTAWLKAEVTVPAEWAGRRMLGLFDFGRTGYGHTSGFESLLFLNGKPYQGVGGNHNEVLLPPETAGQ
;
A
#
# COMPACT_ATOMS: atom_id res chain seq x y z
N MET A 1 14.86 -18.45 -36.72
CA MET A 1 13.51 -19.05 -36.58
C MET A 1 13.14 -19.45 -35.15
N LEU A 2 14.03 -20.04 -34.32
CA LEU A 2 13.71 -20.40 -32.92
C LEU A 2 13.53 -19.17 -31.99
N HIS A 3 14.29 -18.10 -32.21
CA HIS A 3 14.25 -16.89 -31.39
C HIS A 3 12.90 -16.12 -31.46
N ASP A 4 12.26 -16.07 -32.63
CA ASP A 4 10.97 -15.37 -32.80
C ASP A 4 9.80 -16.06 -32.11
N ASN A 5 9.80 -17.41 -32.10
CA ASN A 5 8.72 -18.18 -31.47
C ASN A 5 8.77 -18.07 -29.94
N MET A 6 9.97 -17.98 -29.35
CA MET A 6 10.13 -17.69 -27.93
C MET A 6 9.65 -16.29 -27.56
N LEU A 7 9.94 -15.28 -28.38
CA LEU A 7 9.47 -13.90 -28.15
C LEU A 7 7.94 -13.80 -28.18
N LEU A 8 7.29 -14.48 -29.13
CA LEU A 8 5.84 -14.54 -29.22
C LEU A 8 5.21 -15.28 -28.03
N THR A 9 5.86 -16.35 -27.57
CA THR A 9 5.40 -17.12 -26.39
C THR A 9 5.48 -16.29 -25.12
N ALA A 10 6.60 -15.59 -24.88
CA ALA A 10 6.77 -14.72 -23.72
C ALA A 10 5.72 -13.60 -23.67
N ARG A 11 5.47 -12.92 -24.80
CA ARG A 11 4.42 -11.89 -24.89
C ARG A 11 3.02 -12.42 -24.60
N LYS A 12 2.70 -13.62 -25.08
CA LYS A 12 1.42 -14.28 -24.77
C LYS A 12 1.28 -14.58 -23.29
N LEU A 13 2.34 -15.09 -22.66
CA LEU A 13 2.34 -15.36 -21.21
C LEU A 13 2.18 -14.08 -20.40
N GLU A 14 2.94 -13.02 -20.71
CA GLU A 14 2.79 -11.71 -20.05
C GLU A 14 1.38 -11.14 -20.19
N ALA A 15 0.76 -11.29 -21.36
CA ALA A 15 -0.62 -10.85 -21.58
C ALA A 15 -1.60 -11.63 -20.71
N ARG A 16 -1.43 -12.95 -20.58
CA ARG A 16 -2.26 -13.79 -19.70
C ARG A 16 -2.03 -13.51 -18.23
N ILE A 17 -0.79 -13.25 -17.81
CA ILE A 17 -0.51 -12.84 -16.43
C ILE A 17 -1.24 -11.54 -16.12
N ARG A 18 -1.12 -10.51 -16.97
CA ARG A 18 -1.81 -9.22 -16.81
C ARG A 18 -3.33 -9.36 -16.81
N GLU A 19 -3.87 -10.22 -17.66
CA GLU A 19 -5.31 -10.51 -17.69
C GLU A 19 -5.78 -11.17 -16.38
N LEU A 20 -5.03 -12.14 -15.86
CA LEU A 20 -5.37 -12.87 -14.65
C LEU A 20 -5.15 -12.04 -13.38
N GLU A 21 -4.22 -11.09 -13.41
CA GLU A 21 -3.82 -10.28 -12.26
C GLU A 21 -5.00 -9.59 -11.57
N ARG A 22 -5.94 -9.06 -12.37
CA ARG A 22 -7.14 -8.36 -11.88
C ARG A 22 -8.16 -9.26 -11.19
N TYR A 23 -8.11 -10.57 -11.41
CA TYR A 23 -9.04 -11.54 -10.83
C TYR A 23 -8.51 -12.17 -9.54
N ARG A 24 -7.31 -11.77 -9.09
CA ARG A 24 -6.72 -12.25 -7.83
C ARG A 24 -7.42 -11.71 -6.59
N TYR A 25 -8.19 -10.63 -6.75
CA TYR A 25 -8.89 -9.96 -5.67
C TYR A 25 -10.39 -10.01 -5.92
N THR A 26 -11.16 -10.07 -4.83
CA THR A 26 -12.62 -10.10 -4.85
C THR A 26 -13.13 -9.27 -3.68
N ASP A 27 -14.34 -8.71 -3.80
CA ASP A 27 -14.97 -7.90 -2.74
C ASP A 27 -14.10 -6.71 -2.31
N HIS A 28 -13.73 -5.87 -3.28
CA HIS A 28 -12.95 -4.67 -3.00
C HIS A 28 -13.75 -3.67 -2.16
N ARG A 29 -13.19 -3.28 -1.02
CA ARG A 29 -13.70 -2.18 -0.21
C ARG A 29 -12.64 -1.10 -0.10
N GLN A 30 -12.99 0.11 -0.53
CA GLN A 30 -12.10 1.26 -0.42
C GLN A 30 -11.96 1.66 1.05
N THR A 31 -10.73 1.90 1.48
CA THR A 31 -10.44 2.50 2.78
C THR A 31 -10.32 4.03 2.65
N GLY A 32 -10.65 4.74 3.72
CA GLY A 32 -10.40 6.18 3.84
C GLY A 32 -11.64 7.09 3.76
N PRO A 33 -11.43 8.42 3.77
CA PRO A 33 -10.14 9.12 3.69
C PRO A 33 -9.19 8.82 4.87
N PHE A 34 -7.89 8.97 4.63
CA PHE A 34 -6.89 8.82 5.69
C PHE A 34 -6.74 10.15 6.43
N ARG A 35 -6.58 10.09 7.75
CA ARG A 35 -5.99 11.21 8.49
C ARG A 35 -4.54 11.36 8.03
N PHE A 36 -4.14 12.59 7.78
CA PHE A 36 -2.85 12.93 7.20
C PHE A 36 -2.13 13.98 8.04
N TRP A 37 -0.89 13.70 8.41
CA TRP A 37 -0.04 14.63 9.13
C TRP A 37 1.39 14.55 8.59
N VAL A 38 2.05 15.70 8.46
CA VAL A 38 3.43 15.78 8.00
C VAL A 38 4.29 16.13 9.20
N ASP A 39 5.18 15.21 9.54
CA ASP A 39 6.22 15.43 10.53
C ASP A 39 7.34 16.26 9.90
N GLN A 40 7.49 17.50 10.39
CA GLN A 40 8.52 18.43 9.93
C GLN A 40 9.86 18.24 10.62
N GLU A 41 9.90 17.58 11.78
CA GLU A 41 11.12 17.31 12.52
C GLU A 41 11.79 16.01 12.05
N ALA A 42 10.97 15.05 11.58
CA ALA A 42 11.39 13.77 11.04
C ALA A 42 12.36 13.02 11.97
N VAL A 43 12.12 13.10 13.29
CA VAL A 43 12.92 12.40 14.29
C VAL A 43 12.80 10.90 14.07
N VAL A 44 13.95 10.23 13.89
CA VAL A 44 14.00 8.81 13.54
C VAL A 44 13.25 7.96 14.57
N GLY A 45 12.22 7.25 14.10
CA GLY A 45 11.43 6.32 14.93
C GLY A 45 10.42 6.99 15.85
N ALA A 46 10.22 8.31 15.77
CA ALA A 46 9.17 8.99 16.52
C ALA A 46 7.78 8.63 15.98
N MET A 47 6.83 8.39 16.87
CA MET A 47 5.41 8.28 16.53
C MET A 47 4.77 9.68 16.53
N PRO A 48 3.64 9.88 15.84
CA PRO A 48 2.92 11.15 15.91
C PRO A 48 2.58 11.50 17.37
N PRO A 49 2.81 12.76 17.80
CA PRO A 49 2.44 13.17 19.15
C PRO A 49 0.92 13.21 19.33
N GLU A 50 0.45 13.19 20.58
CA GLU A 50 -0.99 13.17 20.89
C GLU A 50 -1.73 14.43 20.39
N ASP A 51 -1.04 15.56 20.32
CA ASP A 51 -1.55 16.86 19.87
C ASP A 51 -1.27 17.16 18.38
N ALA A 52 -0.83 16.16 17.61
CA ALA A 52 -0.61 16.29 16.18
C ALA A 52 -1.86 16.83 15.46
N GLN A 53 -1.68 17.85 14.63
CA GLN A 53 -2.75 18.49 13.89
C GLN A 53 -3.00 17.75 12.58
N TRP A 54 -3.94 16.81 12.61
CA TRP A 54 -4.27 15.98 11.46
C TRP A 54 -5.18 16.72 10.47
N THR A 55 -4.87 16.56 9.18
CA THR A 55 -5.74 16.88 8.04
C THR A 55 -6.27 15.58 7.44
N GLU A 56 -6.85 15.63 6.22
CA GLU A 56 -7.28 14.44 5.50
C GLU A 56 -6.63 14.35 4.12
N ILE A 57 -6.34 13.12 3.68
CA ILE A 57 -5.94 12.82 2.30
C ILE A 57 -6.72 11.62 1.77
N GLY A 58 -7.30 11.78 0.58
CA GLY A 58 -8.04 10.73 -0.12
C GLY A 58 -7.27 10.16 -1.31
N LEU A 59 -7.87 9.18 -1.98
CA LEU A 59 -7.36 8.66 -3.25
C LEU A 59 -7.18 9.80 -4.28
N GLY A 60 -6.06 9.77 -4.99
CA GLY A 60 -5.68 10.84 -5.93
C GLY A 60 -5.12 12.10 -5.27
N GLY A 61 -5.15 12.19 -3.93
CA GLY A 61 -4.45 13.22 -3.17
C GLY A 61 -2.96 13.24 -3.47
N ARG A 62 -2.35 14.42 -3.38
CA ARG A 62 -0.94 14.61 -3.69
C ARG A 62 -0.27 15.35 -2.55
N TRP A 63 0.92 14.90 -2.21
CA TRP A 63 1.82 15.58 -1.29
C TRP A 63 3.23 15.59 -1.89
N ARG A 64 4.05 16.55 -1.43
CA ARG A 64 5.46 16.67 -1.79
C ARG A 64 6.23 17.30 -0.64
N GLY A 65 7.50 16.93 -0.53
CA GLY A 65 8.42 17.42 0.48
C GLY A 65 9.80 16.81 0.25
N TRP A 66 10.84 17.43 0.80
CA TRP A 66 12.18 16.86 0.85
C TRP A 66 12.54 16.60 2.30
N ASP A 67 13.02 15.39 2.58
CA ASP A 67 13.45 14.98 3.93
C ASP A 67 12.35 15.17 5.00
N LEU A 68 11.12 14.79 4.63
CA LEU A 68 9.95 14.87 5.49
C LEU A 68 9.31 13.50 5.62
N THR A 69 8.74 13.22 6.80
CA THR A 69 7.94 12.02 7.04
C THR A 69 6.45 12.38 7.01
N ALA A 70 5.67 11.64 6.23
CA ALA A 70 4.22 11.81 6.21
C ALA A 70 3.54 10.59 6.86
N TRP A 71 2.68 10.86 7.83
CA TRP A 71 1.88 9.87 8.51
C TRP A 71 0.48 9.81 7.91
N LEU A 72 0.06 8.59 7.57
CA LEU A 72 -1.31 8.27 7.17
C LEU A 72 -1.91 7.36 8.23
N LYS A 73 -3.10 7.71 8.72
CA LYS A 73 -3.83 6.92 9.72
C LYS A 73 -5.26 6.67 9.26
N ALA A 74 -5.70 5.42 9.36
CA ALA A 74 -7.09 5.05 9.20
C ALA A 74 -7.47 4.00 10.24
N GLU A 75 -8.74 4.02 10.65
CA GLU A 75 -9.38 2.95 11.39
C GLU A 75 -10.31 2.26 10.38
N VAL A 76 -10.13 0.95 10.20
CA VAL A 76 -10.81 0.19 9.17
C VAL A 76 -11.35 -1.07 9.81
N THR A 77 -12.65 -1.31 9.67
CA THR A 77 -13.25 -2.58 10.06
C THR A 77 -13.14 -3.58 8.91
N VAL A 78 -12.51 -4.71 9.18
CA VAL A 78 -12.43 -5.83 8.24
C VAL A 78 -13.76 -6.60 8.31
N PRO A 79 -14.41 -6.87 7.17
CA PRO A 79 -15.70 -7.56 7.17
C PRO A 79 -15.63 -8.97 7.78
N ALA A 80 -16.57 -9.30 8.66
CA ALA A 80 -16.62 -10.60 9.32
C ALA A 80 -16.84 -11.75 8.33
N GLU A 81 -17.55 -11.50 7.23
CA GLU A 81 -17.79 -12.45 6.15
C GLU A 81 -16.52 -12.84 5.37
N TRP A 82 -15.38 -12.16 5.62
CA TRP A 82 -14.08 -12.54 5.07
C TRP A 82 -13.33 -13.58 5.90
N ALA A 83 -13.88 -13.99 7.05
CA ALA A 83 -13.31 -15.08 7.84
C ALA A 83 -13.06 -16.33 6.98
N GLY A 84 -11.86 -16.92 7.12
CA GLY A 84 -11.41 -18.06 6.32
C GLY A 84 -10.91 -17.72 4.90
N ARG A 85 -10.94 -16.45 4.49
CA ARG A 85 -10.33 -15.98 3.24
C ARG A 85 -8.94 -15.39 3.51
N ARG A 86 -8.14 -15.22 2.44
CA ARG A 86 -6.92 -14.40 2.51
C ARG A 86 -7.30 -12.93 2.36
N MET A 87 -7.23 -12.20 3.46
CA MET A 87 -7.53 -10.77 3.51
C MET A 87 -6.25 -9.98 3.20
N LEU A 88 -6.40 -8.91 2.43
CA LEU A 88 -5.28 -8.00 2.15
C LEU A 88 -5.69 -6.54 2.25
N GLY A 89 -4.73 -5.71 2.65
CA GLY A 89 -4.71 -4.29 2.34
C GLY A 89 -3.94 -4.04 1.03
N LEU A 90 -4.49 -3.20 0.17
CA LEU A 90 -3.83 -2.71 -1.04
C LEU A 90 -3.41 -1.26 -0.83
N PHE A 91 -2.11 -1.03 -0.75
CA PHE A 91 -1.50 0.28 -0.53
C PHE A 91 -0.71 0.69 -1.77
N ASP A 92 -1.42 1.29 -2.74
CA ASP A 92 -0.81 1.86 -3.94
C ASP A 92 -0.70 3.38 -3.80
N PHE A 93 0.50 3.85 -3.51
CA PHE A 93 0.84 5.26 -3.39
C PHE A 93 1.37 5.86 -4.70
N GLY A 94 1.26 5.12 -5.81
CA GLY A 94 1.76 5.51 -7.11
C GLY A 94 3.27 5.29 -7.29
N ARG A 95 3.76 5.64 -8.48
CA ARG A 95 5.19 5.51 -8.84
C ARG A 95 5.95 6.74 -8.38
N THR A 96 6.88 6.54 -7.44
CA THR A 96 7.73 7.61 -6.92
C THR A 96 9.18 7.38 -7.33
N GLY A 97 9.68 8.23 -8.23
CA GLY A 97 11.07 8.19 -8.68
C GLY A 97 11.50 6.91 -9.41
N TYR A 98 12.67 6.94 -10.04
CA TYR A 98 13.30 5.76 -10.63
C TYR A 98 14.59 5.44 -9.86
N GLY A 99 14.93 4.15 -9.76
CA GLY A 99 16.27 3.71 -9.37
C GLY A 99 16.57 3.66 -7.86
N HIS A 100 15.56 3.65 -6.98
CA HIS A 100 15.71 3.66 -5.50
C HIS A 100 16.49 4.87 -4.94
N THR A 101 16.83 5.85 -5.79
CA THR A 101 17.55 7.07 -5.42
C THR A 101 16.63 8.29 -5.33
N SER A 102 15.34 8.07 -5.62
CA SER A 102 14.30 9.09 -5.59
C SER A 102 12.96 8.41 -5.27
N GLY A 103 12.13 9.10 -4.49
CA GLY A 103 10.86 8.57 -3.99
C GLY A 103 10.83 8.52 -2.46
N PHE A 104 9.74 7.97 -1.91
CA PHE A 104 9.63 7.76 -0.47
C PHE A 104 9.83 6.27 -0.15
N GLU A 105 10.21 6.01 1.08
CA GLU A 105 10.10 4.69 1.70
C GLU A 105 8.95 4.75 2.71
N SER A 106 8.25 3.63 2.91
CA SER A 106 7.17 3.61 3.90
C SER A 106 7.10 2.31 4.67
N LEU A 107 6.67 2.43 5.92
CA LEU A 107 6.49 1.33 6.87
C LEU A 107 5.04 1.37 7.35
N LEU A 108 4.32 0.27 7.11
CA LEU A 108 2.97 0.10 7.62
C LEU A 108 3.02 -0.38 9.07
N PHE A 109 2.20 0.27 9.90
CA PHE A 109 1.91 -0.17 11.25
C PHE A 109 0.50 -0.78 11.28
N LEU A 110 0.37 -1.98 11.85
CA LEU A 110 -0.91 -2.63 12.09
C LEU A 110 -1.20 -2.61 13.58
N ASN A 111 -2.32 -1.99 13.98
CA ASN A 111 -2.71 -1.83 15.39
C ASN A 111 -1.59 -1.25 16.27
N GLY A 112 -0.90 -0.23 15.74
CA GLY A 112 0.19 0.49 16.42
C GLY A 112 1.55 -0.23 16.42
N LYS A 113 1.67 -1.42 15.82
CA LYS A 113 2.93 -2.17 15.75
C LYS A 113 3.52 -2.15 14.34
N PRO A 114 4.85 -1.94 14.17
CA PRO A 114 5.49 -2.10 12.87
C PRO A 114 5.15 -3.46 12.25
N TYR A 115 4.80 -3.48 10.96
CA TYR A 115 4.30 -4.69 10.31
C TYR A 115 5.05 -5.02 9.02
N GLN A 116 5.02 -4.13 8.03
CA GLN A 116 5.61 -4.40 6.71
C GLN A 116 6.07 -3.12 6.02
N GLY A 117 7.20 -3.18 5.33
CA GLY A 117 7.55 -2.18 4.33
C GLY A 117 6.56 -2.20 3.16
N VAL A 118 6.07 -1.02 2.78
CA VAL A 118 5.16 -0.83 1.64
C VAL A 118 5.74 0.23 0.71
N GLY A 119 5.44 0.14 -0.57
CA GLY A 119 5.97 1.03 -1.60
C GLY A 119 5.78 0.44 -2.98
N GLY A 120 6.17 1.14 -4.05
CA GLY A 120 5.76 0.82 -5.43
C GLY A 120 6.07 -0.60 -5.96
N ASN A 121 6.90 -1.40 -5.27
CA ASN A 121 7.17 -2.80 -5.60
C ASN A 121 6.44 -3.81 -4.69
N HIS A 122 5.87 -3.35 -3.57
CA HIS A 122 5.22 -4.16 -2.53
C HIS A 122 3.96 -3.45 -2.01
N ASN A 123 2.89 -3.50 -2.82
CA ASN A 123 1.61 -2.83 -2.53
C ASN A 123 0.63 -3.72 -1.74
N GLU A 124 0.90 -5.02 -1.61
CA GLU A 124 0.04 -5.99 -0.94
C GLU A 124 0.51 -6.22 0.49
N VAL A 125 -0.44 -6.16 1.45
CA VAL A 125 -0.20 -6.47 2.85
C VAL A 125 -1.23 -7.50 3.29
N LEU A 126 -0.77 -8.72 3.56
CA LEU A 126 -1.65 -9.78 4.09
C LEU A 126 -2.03 -9.46 5.53
N LEU A 127 -3.33 -9.46 5.81
CA LEU A 127 -3.85 -9.23 7.15
C LEU A 127 -3.94 -10.57 7.92
N PRO A 128 -3.63 -10.58 9.23
CA PRO A 128 -3.82 -11.76 10.05
C PRO A 128 -5.29 -12.25 10.04
N PRO A 129 -5.56 -13.56 9.98
CA PRO A 129 -6.93 -14.09 9.92
C PRO A 129 -7.86 -13.60 11.04
N GLU A 130 -7.31 -13.36 12.22
CA GLU A 130 -8.02 -12.85 13.40
C GLU A 130 -8.57 -11.43 13.24
N THR A 131 -8.10 -10.68 12.23
CA THR A 131 -8.61 -9.33 11.96
C THR A 131 -10.02 -9.34 11.38
N ALA A 132 -10.52 -10.46 10.84
CA ALA A 132 -11.87 -10.55 10.31
C ALA A 132 -12.91 -10.17 11.39
N GLY A 133 -13.74 -9.16 11.10
CA GLY A 133 -14.76 -8.64 12.02
C GLY A 133 -14.27 -7.61 13.04
N GLN A 134 -13.00 -7.17 12.98
CA GLN A 134 -12.44 -6.11 13.82
C GLN A 134 -12.31 -4.81 13.03
#